data_AF-A0A101NEE6-F1
#
_entry.id   AF-A0A101NEE6-F1
#
_cell.length_a   1.000
_cell.length_b   1.000
_cell.length_c   1.000
_cell.angle_alpha   90.00
_cell.angle_beta   90.00
_cell.angle_gamma   90.00
#
_symmetry.space_group_name_H-M   'P 1'
#
loop_
_entity.id
_entity.type
_entity.pdbx_description
1 polymer ?
#
loop_
_entity_poly.entity_id
_entity_poly.type
_entity_poly.pdbx_seq_one_letter_code
_entity_poly.pdbx_strand_id
1 'polypeptide(L)'
;MEIVANVLVGLVAALHAYILVLEMFLWQKKPGRGLHGFDPEMARATAPMAANQGLYNGFLAAGLVWGLVAADPTGFRVQVFFLSCVVVAGVFGAVTANRRILFAQALPGALALAAVLAAR
;
A
#
# COMPACT_ATOMS: atom_id res chain seq x y z
N MET A 1 -3.30 -23.10 -2.07
CA MET A 1 -2.54 -21.84 -2.10
C MET A 1 -3.42 -20.65 -2.49
N GLU A 2 -4.38 -20.83 -3.39
CA GLU A 2 -5.26 -19.75 -3.89
C GLU A 2 -5.98 -18.94 -2.80
N ILE A 3 -6.64 -19.58 -1.83
CA ILE A 3 -7.30 -18.87 -0.71
C ILE A 3 -6.29 -18.02 0.08
N VAL A 4 -5.11 -18.58 0.36
CA VAL A 4 -4.05 -17.87 1.09
C VAL A 4 -3.56 -16.67 0.29
N ALA A 5 -3.32 -16.82 -1.02
CA ALA A 5 -2.94 -15.73 -1.90
C ALA A 5 -4.00 -14.62 -1.89
N ASN A 6 -5.27 -14.96 -2.08
CA ASN A 6 -6.37 -13.98 -2.10
C ASN A 6 -6.51 -13.23 -0.77
N VAL A 7 -6.38 -13.93 0.37
CA VAL A 7 -6.38 -13.29 1.69
C VAL A 7 -5.21 -12.32 1.83
N LEU A 8 -4.00 -12.72 1.43
CA LEU A 8 -2.81 -11.86 1.51
C LEU A 8 -2.95 -10.63 0.61
N VAL A 9 -3.44 -10.79 -0.64
CA VAL A 9 -3.73 -9.66 -1.53
C VAL A 9 -4.77 -8.73 -0.92
N GLY A 10 -5.84 -9.27 -0.34
CA GLY A 10 -6.87 -8.48 0.33
C GLY A 10 -6.34 -7.69 1.52
N LEU A 11 -5.44 -8.28 2.31
CA LEU A 11 -4.78 -7.58 3.42
C LEU A 11 -3.87 -6.45 2.94
N VAL A 12 -3.12 -6.65 1.86
CA VAL A 12 -2.29 -5.59 1.25
C VAL A 12 -3.17 -4.47 0.70
N ALA A 13 -4.28 -4.80 0.03
CA ALA A 13 -5.24 -3.80 -0.45
C ALA A 13 -5.83 -2.98 0.71
N ALA A 14 -6.22 -3.64 1.80
CA ALA A 14 -6.74 -2.98 3.00
C ALA A 14 -5.69 -2.08 3.67
N LEU A 15 -4.43 -2.50 3.72
CA LEU A 15 -3.32 -1.68 4.22
C LEU A 15 -3.18 -0.40 3.39
N HIS A 16 -3.17 -0.48 2.07
CA HIS A 16 -3.05 0.71 1.21
C HIS A 16 -4.29 1.62 1.30
N ALA A 17 -5.48 1.06 1.47
CA ALA A 17 -6.68 1.85 1.75
C ALA A 17 -6.60 2.56 3.11
N TYR A 18 -6.04 1.90 4.14
CA TYR A 18 -5.78 2.52 5.43
C TYR A 18 -4.77 3.67 5.32
N ILE A 19 -3.68 3.48 4.57
CA ILE A 19 -2.67 4.52 4.32
C ILE A 19 -3.30 5.71 3.56
N LEU A 20 -4.12 5.46 2.53
CA LEU A 20 -4.88 6.51 1.85
C LEU A 20 -5.68 7.35 2.85
N VAL A 21 -6.42 6.69 3.74
CA VAL A 21 -7.26 7.41 4.71
C VAL A 21 -6.40 8.26 5.65
N LEU A 22 -5.28 7.70 6.09
CA LEU A 22 -4.34 8.38 6.96
C LEU A 22 -3.75 9.63 6.30
N GLU A 23 -3.24 9.50 5.07
CA GLU A 23 -2.53 10.53 4.33
C GLU A 23 -3.47 11.62 3.78
N MET A 24 -4.68 11.27 3.32
CA MET A 24 -5.62 12.23 2.75
C MET A 24 -6.47 12.96 3.81
N PHE A 25 -6.93 12.25 4.84
CA PHE A 25 -7.96 12.80 5.76
C PHE A 25 -7.47 13.01 7.19
N LEU A 26 -6.45 12.26 7.63
CA LEU A 26 -6.00 12.27 9.02
C LEU A 26 -4.61 12.87 9.23
N TRP A 27 -3.92 13.30 8.17
CA TRP A 27 -2.55 13.83 8.19
C TRP A 27 -2.32 14.90 9.25
N GLN A 28 -3.19 15.90 9.30
CA GLN A 28 -3.10 17.03 10.24
C GLN A 28 -3.61 16.68 11.65
N LYS A 29 -4.34 15.57 11.81
CA LYS A 29 -4.88 15.15 13.09
C LYS A 29 -3.79 14.46 13.92
N LYS A 30 -4.04 14.27 15.23
CA LYS A 30 -3.10 13.59 16.15
C LYS A 30 -2.55 12.25 15.60
N PRO A 31 -3.37 11.36 14.99
CA PRO A 31 -2.85 10.11 14.42
C PRO A 31 -1.83 10.31 13.30
N GLY A 32 -2.10 11.21 12.34
CA GLY A 32 -1.19 11.51 11.24
C GLY A 32 0.08 12.22 11.72
N ARG A 33 -0.07 13.27 12.54
CA ARG A 33 1.09 14.00 13.09
C ARG A 33 2.00 13.12 13.94
N GLY A 34 1.44 12.20 14.73
CA GLY A 34 2.20 11.32 15.61
C GLY A 34 3.04 10.27 14.88
N LEU A 35 2.57 9.77 13.72
CA LEU A 35 3.31 8.79 12.93
C LEU A 35 4.48 9.40 12.16
N HIS A 36 4.35 10.66 11.74
CA HIS A 36 5.37 11.37 10.97
C HIS A 36 6.27 12.28 11.82
N GLY A 37 5.90 12.55 13.08
CA GLY A 37 6.68 13.40 13.99
C GLY A 37 6.62 14.89 13.66
N PHE A 38 5.61 15.32 12.89
CA PHE A 38 5.48 16.71 12.45
C PHE A 38 4.77 17.59 13.49
N ASP A 39 5.28 18.80 13.64
CA ASP A 39 4.57 19.87 14.33
C ASP A 39 3.32 20.30 13.53
N PRO A 40 2.40 21.10 14.11
CA PRO A 40 1.20 21.53 13.42
C PRO A 40 1.44 22.36 12.15
N GLU A 41 2.55 23.10 12.07
CA GLU A 41 2.85 23.97 10.94
C GLU A 41 3.36 23.17 9.75
N MET A 42 4.33 22.29 9.98
CA MET A 42 4.85 21.37 8.98
C MET A 42 3.77 20.41 8.47
N ALA A 43 2.89 19.92 9.35
CA ALA A 43 1.77 19.08 8.94
C ALA A 43 0.77 19.82 8.03
N ARG A 44 0.53 21.12 8.26
CA ARG A 44 -0.31 21.94 7.37
C ARG A 44 0.38 22.20 6.04
N ALA A 45 1.66 22.56 6.06
CA ALA A 45 2.43 22.86 4.86
C ALA A 45 2.56 21.65 3.92
N THR A 46 2.65 20.44 4.47
CA THR A 46 2.82 19.19 3.71
C THR A 46 1.51 18.48 3.36
N ALA A 47 0.36 18.94 3.86
CA ALA A 47 -0.92 18.25 3.68
C ALA A 47 -1.30 18.00 2.20
N PRO A 48 -1.11 18.94 1.25
CA PRO A 48 -1.41 18.66 -0.15
C PRO A 48 -0.53 17.57 -0.77
N MET A 49 0.75 17.52 -0.38
CA MET A 49 1.68 16.48 -0.82
C MET A 49 1.25 15.10 -0.27
N ALA A 50 0.94 15.04 1.03
CA ALA A 50 0.45 13.81 1.66
C ALA A 50 -0.86 13.33 1.03
N ALA A 51 -1.80 14.23 0.75
CA ALA A 51 -3.05 13.87 0.08
C ALA A 51 -2.82 13.24 -1.30
N ASN A 52 -1.83 13.74 -2.05
CA ASN A 52 -1.48 13.14 -3.35
C ASN A 52 -0.79 11.76 -3.18
N GLN A 53 0.07 11.59 -2.17
CA GLN A 53 0.63 10.29 -1.80
C GLN A 53 -0.46 9.28 -1.43
N GLY A 54 -1.44 9.71 -0.65
CA GLY A 54 -2.59 8.91 -0.25
C GLY A 54 -3.43 8.47 -1.45
N LEU A 55 -3.63 9.35 -2.43
CA LEU A 55 -4.35 9.01 -3.65
C LEU A 55 -3.65 7.90 -4.46
N TYR A 56 -2.32 7.95 -4.59
CA TYR A 56 -1.56 6.88 -5.23
C TYR A 56 -1.70 5.55 -4.48
N ASN A 57 -1.68 5.57 -3.14
CA ASN A 57 -2.00 4.39 -2.32
C ASN A 57 -3.42 3.87 -2.60
N GLY A 58 -4.38 4.76 -2.84
CA GLY A 58 -5.73 4.39 -3.30
C GLY A 58 -5.75 3.65 -4.62
N PHE A 59 -4.95 4.07 -5.60
CA PHE A 59 -4.85 3.37 -6.88
C PHE A 59 -4.25 1.97 -6.71
N LEU A 60 -3.27 1.80 -5.82
CA LEU A 60 -2.74 0.48 -5.49
C LEU A 60 -3.81 -0.42 -4.87
N ALA A 61 -4.56 0.08 -3.89
CA ALA A 61 -5.65 -0.66 -3.26
C ALA A 61 -6.74 -1.05 -4.29
N ALA A 62 -7.17 -0.10 -5.13
CA ALA A 62 -8.17 -0.34 -6.17
C ALA A 62 -7.69 -1.37 -7.20
N GLY A 63 -6.42 -1.30 -7.62
CA GLY A 63 -5.82 -2.27 -8.55
C GLY A 63 -5.78 -3.68 -7.97
N LEU A 64 -5.43 -3.84 -6.69
CA LEU A 64 -5.43 -5.13 -6.02
C LEU A 64 -6.84 -5.70 -5.83
N VAL A 65 -7.82 -4.87 -5.47
CA VAL A 65 -9.24 -5.27 -5.41
C VAL A 65 -9.73 -5.70 -6.78
N TRP A 66 -9.39 -4.96 -7.84
CA TRP A 66 -9.71 -5.34 -9.21
C TRP A 66 -9.11 -6.69 -9.57
N GLY A 67 -7.83 -6.91 -9.22
CA GLY A 67 -7.16 -8.19 -9.41
C GLY A 67 -7.84 -9.37 -8.70
N LEU A 68 -8.49 -9.14 -7.56
CA LEU A 68 -9.22 -10.17 -6.81
C LEU A 68 -10.57 -10.54 -7.42
N VAL A 69 -11.25 -9.59 -8.08
CA VAL A 69 -12.62 -9.81 -8.60
C VAL A 69 -12.65 -10.13 -10.10
N ALA A 70 -11.59 -9.80 -10.84
CA ALA A 70 -11.50 -10.09 -12.26
C ALA A 70 -11.21 -11.57 -12.51
N ALA A 71 -11.84 -12.13 -13.53
CA ALA A 71 -11.54 -13.48 -14.00
C ALA A 71 -10.13 -13.58 -14.61
N ASP A 72 -9.54 -14.76 -14.54
CA ASP A 72 -8.26 -15.03 -15.17
C ASP A 72 -8.34 -15.07 -16.70
N PRO A 73 -7.26 -14.66 -17.40
CA PRO A 73 -5.91 -14.38 -16.89
C PRO A 73 -5.69 -12.93 -16.39
N THR A 74 -6.72 -12.08 -16.44
CA THR A 74 -6.60 -10.66 -16.07
C THR A 74 -6.34 -10.49 -14.57
N GLY A 75 -7.09 -11.20 -13.73
CA GLY A 75 -6.94 -11.16 -12.27
C GLY A 75 -5.49 -11.39 -11.84
N PHE A 76 -4.92 -12.54 -12.23
CA PHE A 76 -3.52 -12.86 -11.97
C PHE A 76 -2.55 -11.76 -12.42
N ARG A 77 -2.65 -11.29 -13.67
CA ARG A 77 -1.72 -10.29 -14.24
C ARG A 77 -1.78 -8.96 -13.48
N VAL A 78 -2.98 -8.53 -13.13
CA VAL A 78 -3.21 -7.30 -12.36
C VAL A 78 -2.62 -7.44 -10.95
N GLN A 79 -2.87 -8.55 -10.25
CA GLN A 79 -2.31 -8.79 -8.92
C GLN A 79 -0.77 -8.76 -8.95
N VAL A 80 -0.15 -9.48 -9.89
CA VAL A 80 1.31 -9.53 -10.04
C VAL A 80 1.90 -8.14 -10.29
N PHE A 81 1.30 -7.35 -11.19
CA PHE A 81 1.77 -6.01 -11.50
C PHE A 81 1.70 -5.10 -10.27
N PHE A 82 0.52 -5.00 -9.64
CA PHE A 82 0.34 -4.10 -8.50
C PHE A 82 1.15 -4.52 -7.28
N LEU A 83 1.24 -5.82 -6.96
CA LEU A 83 2.09 -6.30 -5.87
C LEU A 83 3.57 -6.02 -6.13
N SER A 84 4.03 -6.15 -7.39
CA SER A 84 5.40 -5.76 -7.75
C SER A 84 5.64 -4.27 -7.53
N CYS A 85 4.68 -3.41 -7.91
CA CYS A 85 4.76 -1.98 -7.61
C CYS A 85 4.81 -1.70 -6.10
N VAL A 86 3.99 -2.39 -5.30
CA VAL A 86 4.00 -2.28 -3.83
C VAL A 86 5.36 -2.62 -3.25
N VAL A 87 5.98 -3.71 -3.71
CA VAL A 87 7.31 -4.14 -3.26
C VAL A 87 8.38 -3.11 -3.64
N VAL A 88 8.41 -2.67 -4.90
CA VAL A 88 9.40 -1.70 -5.38
C VAL A 88 9.26 -0.37 -4.64
N ALA A 89 8.04 0.16 -4.52
CA ALA A 89 7.77 1.39 -3.79
C ALA A 89 8.11 1.25 -2.30
N GLY A 90 7.80 0.10 -1.69
CA GLY A 90 8.13 -0.18 -0.30
C GLY A 90 9.64 -0.24 -0.04
N VAL A 91 10.41 -0.86 -0.92
CA VAL A 91 11.89 -0.88 -0.84
C VAL A 91 12.45 0.52 -1.02
N PHE A 92 11.99 1.26 -2.03
CA PHE A 92 12.43 2.63 -2.25
C PHE A 92 12.12 3.54 -1.06
N GLY A 93 10.90 3.47 -0.51
CA GLY A 93 10.49 4.22 0.67
C GLY A 93 11.27 3.81 1.93
N ALA A 94 11.63 2.54 2.08
CA ALA A 94 12.45 2.07 3.19
C ALA A 94 13.86 2.67 3.18
N VAL A 95 14.45 2.84 1.99
CA VAL A 95 15.78 3.43 1.82
C VAL A 95 15.75 4.95 1.96
N THR A 96 14.72 5.62 1.41
CA THR A 96 14.70 7.07 1.27
C THR A 96 13.97 7.82 2.38
N ALA A 97 12.95 7.21 3.01
CA ALA A 97 12.07 7.88 3.95
C ALA A 97 12.14 7.26 5.35
N ASN A 98 11.78 5.98 5.49
CA ASN A 98 11.71 5.33 6.79
C ASN A 98 11.87 3.81 6.68
N ARG A 99 12.87 3.24 7.34
CA ARG A 99 13.14 1.79 7.36
C ARG A 99 11.95 0.94 7.80
N ARG A 100 11.01 1.48 8.58
CA ARG A 100 9.77 0.77 8.97
C ARG A 100 8.89 0.42 7.77
N ILE A 101 8.98 1.15 6.67
CA ILE A 101 8.23 0.89 5.42
C ILE A 101 8.61 -0.49 4.85
N LEU A 102 9.84 -0.97 5.07
CA LEU A 102 10.25 -2.31 4.64
C LEU A 102 9.34 -3.38 5.25
N PHE A 103 9.08 -3.28 6.56
CA PHE A 103 8.28 -4.25 7.30
C PHE A 103 6.78 -4.00 7.17
N ALA A 104 6.37 -2.74 7.08
CA ALA A 104 4.96 -2.37 6.99
C ALA A 104 4.39 -2.59 5.58
N GLN A 105 5.19 -2.46 4.52
CA GLN A 105 4.70 -2.45 3.14
C GLN A 105 5.44 -3.44 2.23
N ALA A 106 6.77 -3.36 2.14
CA ALA A 106 7.52 -4.18 1.18
C ALA A 106 7.41 -5.68 1.50
N LEU A 107 7.56 -6.05 2.77
CA LEU A 107 7.49 -7.45 3.21
C LEU A 107 6.08 -8.04 2.99
N PRO A 108 4.97 -7.42 3.46
CA PRO A 108 3.62 -7.91 3.14
C PRO A 108 3.34 -8.04 1.64
N GLY A 109 3.76 -7.05 0.85
CA GLY A 109 3.62 -7.09 -0.61
C GLY A 109 4.39 -8.26 -1.23
N ALA A 110 5.62 -8.51 -0.77
CA ALA A 110 6.44 -9.61 -1.27
C ALA A 110 5.89 -10.99 -0.89
N LEU A 111 5.36 -11.13 0.33
CA LEU A 111 4.69 -12.36 0.77
C LEU A 111 3.43 -12.64 -0.04
N ALA A 112 2.61 -11.62 -0.29
CA ALA A 112 1.43 -11.74 -1.15
C ALA A 112 1.83 -12.11 -2.59
N LEU A 113 2.85 -11.45 -3.16
CA LEU A 113 3.34 -11.74 -4.50
C LEU A 113 3.83 -13.18 -4.62
N ALA A 114 4.64 -13.63 -3.66
CA ALA A 114 5.14 -15.00 -3.64
C ALA A 114 3.98 -16.02 -3.56
N ALA A 115 2.96 -15.73 -2.75
CA ALA A 115 1.78 -16.58 -2.64
C ALA A 115 0.97 -16.65 -3.94
N VAL A 116 0.78 -15.51 -4.64
CA VAL A 116 0.10 -15.46 -5.95
C VAL A 116 0.88 -16.25 -7.00
N LEU A 117 2.19 -16.09 -7.05
CA LEU A 117 3.05 -16.83 -7.99
C LEU A 117 3.07 -18.33 -7.72
N ALA A 118 3.04 -18.74 -6.45
CA ALA A 118 3.04 -20.15 -6.04
C ALA A 118 1.65 -20.81 -6.10
N ALA A 119 0.57 -20.02 -6.19
CA ALA A 119 -0.80 -20.54 -6.34
C ALA A 119 -1.16 -20.84 -7.80
N ARG A 120 -0.32 -20.41 -8.74
CA ARG A 120 -0.46 -20.64 -10.17
C ARG A 120 0.13 -21.99 -10.58
#